data_AF-A0A4P5XQX9-F1
#
_entry.id   AF-A0A4P5XQX9-F1
#
_cell.length_a   1.000
_cell.length_b   1.000
_cell.length_c   1.000
_cell.angle_alpha   90.00
_cell.angle_beta   90.00
_cell.angle_gamma   90.00
#
_symmetry.space_group_name_H-M   'P 1'
#
loop_
_entity.id
_entity.type
_entity.pdbx_description
1 polymer ?
#
loop_
_entity_poly.entity_id
_entity_poly.type
_entity_poly.pdbx_seq_one_letter_code
_entity_poly.pdbx_strand_id
1 'polypeptide(L)'
;MPQVEQWVGKPLRSQPLAALIQQPLPANFEQGRWIVMFFRKDCDHCHEVLEKHFMVKLPAPTLLVSIPDTNPASELPNPCSECIETSFIKGPEYVVGTPILLSIENGIVKRVCIDSENLESLEATLQFR
;
A
#
# COMPACT_ATOMS: atom_id res chain seq x y z
N MET A 1 -13.36 -7.78 8.09
CA MET A 1 -12.47 -6.93 7.27
C MET A 1 -11.78 -5.93 8.21
N PRO A 2 -10.47 -5.68 8.08
CA PRO A 2 -9.76 -4.74 8.94
C PRO A 2 -10.32 -3.32 8.79
N GLN A 3 -10.53 -2.62 9.92
CA GLN A 3 -11.04 -1.25 9.98
C GLN A 3 -9.87 -0.25 9.80
N VAL A 4 -9.28 -0.26 8.61
CA VAL A 4 -8.03 0.45 8.30
C VAL A 4 -8.15 1.97 8.43
N GLU A 5 -9.35 2.52 8.28
CA GLU A 5 -9.65 3.95 8.44
C GLU A 5 -9.39 4.41 9.88
N GLN A 6 -9.52 3.52 10.87
CA GLN A 6 -9.25 3.81 12.27
C GLN A 6 -7.75 3.87 12.61
N TRP A 7 -6.89 3.67 11.61
CA TRP A 7 -5.44 3.72 11.80
C TRP A 7 -4.91 5.15 11.74
N VAL A 8 -5.68 6.11 11.20
CA VAL A 8 -5.28 7.52 11.17
C VAL A 8 -4.89 8.00 12.56
N GLY A 9 -3.71 8.61 12.67
CA GLY A 9 -3.11 9.08 13.91
C GLY A 9 -2.37 8.01 14.71
N LYS A 10 -2.34 6.75 14.27
CA LYS A 10 -1.65 5.65 14.95
C LYS A 10 -0.40 5.20 14.19
N PRO A 11 0.60 4.61 14.88
CA PRO A 11 1.75 4.02 14.22
C PRO A 11 1.35 2.86 13.31
N LEU A 12 1.87 2.81 12.07
CA LEU A 12 1.60 1.69 11.17
C LEU A 12 2.06 0.37 11.80
N ARG A 13 3.23 0.33 12.46
CA ARG A 13 3.76 -0.88 13.12
C ARG A 13 2.87 -1.47 14.19
N SER A 14 1.95 -0.68 14.76
CA SER A 14 1.00 -1.17 15.75
C SER A 14 -0.24 -1.82 15.13
N GLN A 15 -0.37 -1.80 13.79
CA GLN A 15 -1.54 -2.30 13.08
C GLN A 15 -1.39 -3.76 12.69
N PRO A 16 -2.47 -4.57 12.74
CA PRO A 16 -2.41 -6.01 12.48
C PRO A 16 -1.83 -6.38 11.12
N LEU A 17 -2.17 -5.67 10.03
CA LEU A 17 -1.62 -6.02 8.71
C LEU A 17 -0.15 -5.61 8.56
N ALA A 18 0.29 -4.56 9.24
CA ALA A 18 1.68 -4.12 9.14
C ALA A 18 2.65 -5.16 9.71
N ALA A 19 2.22 -5.90 10.73
CA ALA A 19 2.98 -7.00 11.32
C ALA A 19 3.22 -8.16 10.32
N LEU A 20 2.42 -8.24 9.26
CA LEU A 20 2.53 -9.28 8.24
C LEU A 20 3.51 -8.92 7.12
N ILE A 21 3.99 -7.67 7.06
CA ILE A 21 4.90 -7.23 6.00
C ILE A 21 6.26 -7.92 6.16
N GLN A 22 6.74 -8.56 5.10
CA GLN A 22 8.06 -9.19 5.07
C GLN A 22 9.16 -8.19 5.37
N GLN A 23 10.07 -8.61 6.25
CA GLN A 23 11.24 -7.85 6.68
C GLN A 23 12.48 -8.26 5.87
N PRO A 24 13.49 -7.38 5.74
CA PRO A 24 13.57 -6.04 6.32
C PRO A 24 12.83 -4.98 5.50
N LEU A 25 12.18 -4.03 6.18
CA LEU A 25 11.75 -2.77 5.57
C LEU A 25 12.93 -1.80 5.37
N PRO A 26 12.82 -0.83 4.45
CA PRO A 26 13.81 0.24 4.31
C PRO A 26 14.14 0.90 5.65
N ALA A 27 15.43 1.15 5.91
CA ALA A 27 15.88 1.66 7.21
C ALA A 27 15.26 3.02 7.59
N ASN A 28 14.90 3.83 6.59
CA ASN A 28 14.25 5.13 6.73
C ASN A 28 12.72 5.07 6.65
N PHE A 29 12.09 3.89 6.71
CA PHE A 29 10.63 3.75 6.60
C PHE A 29 9.86 4.48 7.71
N GLU A 30 10.46 4.61 8.90
CA GLU A 30 9.89 5.35 10.03
C GLU A 30 10.23 6.85 10.01
N GLN A 31 10.89 7.35 8.97
CA GLN A 31 11.39 8.72 8.88
C GLN A 31 10.82 9.42 7.66
N GLY A 32 10.33 10.64 7.86
CA GLY A 32 9.74 11.44 6.80
C GLY A 32 8.48 10.80 6.25
N ARG A 33 8.18 11.13 4.99
CA ARG A 33 6.94 10.72 4.34
C ARG A 33 7.11 9.44 3.52
N TRP A 34 6.11 8.58 3.60
CA TRP A 34 5.99 7.38 2.79
C TRP A 34 4.57 7.23 2.23
N ILE A 35 4.48 6.60 1.07
CA ILE A 35 3.23 6.06 0.53
C ILE A 35 3.31 4.55 0.64
N VAL A 36 2.24 3.91 1.10
CA VAL A 36 2.14 2.45 1.16
C VAL A 36 0.89 2.01 0.43
N MET A 37 1.00 0.99 -0.40
CA MET A 37 -0.16 0.37 -1.05
C MET A 37 -0.17 -1.13 -0.78
N PHE A 38 -1.24 -1.62 -0.14
CA PHE A 38 -1.54 -3.05 -0.08
C PHE A 38 -2.33 -3.43 -1.33
N PHE A 39 -1.83 -4.41 -2.07
CA PHE A 39 -2.44 -4.81 -3.35
C PHE A 39 -2.31 -6.31 -3.60
N ARG A 40 -3.08 -6.81 -4.55
CA ARG A 40 -2.91 -8.17 -5.09
C ARG A 40 -2.36 -8.06 -6.50
N LYS A 41 -1.48 -8.99 -6.88
CA LYS A 41 -0.85 -9.03 -8.20
C LYS A 41 -1.80 -9.45 -9.32
N ASP A 42 -2.89 -10.13 -9.01
CA ASP A 42 -3.93 -10.56 -9.96
C ASP A 42 -5.21 -9.69 -9.90
N CYS A 43 -5.12 -8.51 -9.28
CA CYS A 43 -6.24 -7.58 -9.11
C CYS A 43 -6.19 -6.50 -10.19
N ASP A 44 -7.08 -6.59 -11.18
CA ASP A 44 -7.18 -5.63 -12.29
C ASP A 44 -7.34 -4.19 -11.79
N HIS A 45 -8.22 -3.97 -10.80
CA HIS A 45 -8.43 -2.64 -10.22
C HIS A 45 -7.16 -2.08 -9.54
N CYS A 46 -6.37 -2.94 -8.92
CA CYS A 46 -5.11 -2.55 -8.30
C CYS A 46 -4.08 -2.14 -9.37
N HIS A 47 -4.05 -2.88 -10.48
CA HIS A 47 -3.17 -2.59 -11.60
C HIS A 47 -3.56 -1.27 -12.29
N GLU A 48 -4.85 -1.02 -12.50
CA GLU A 48 -5.35 0.24 -13.06
C GLU A 48 -4.93 1.46 -12.22
N VAL A 49 -4.96 1.35 -10.89
CA VAL A 49 -4.47 2.41 -9.99
C VAL A 49 -2.97 2.64 -10.17
N LEU A 50 -2.18 1.57 -10.28
CA LEU A 50 -0.74 1.66 -10.51
C LEU A 50 -0.41 2.32 -11.85
N GLU A 51 -1.07 1.91 -12.94
CA GLU A 51 -0.87 2.49 -14.27
C GLU A 51 -1.21 3.99 -14.30
N LYS A 52 -2.34 4.37 -13.70
CA LYS A 52 -2.80 5.76 -13.73
C LYS A 52 -1.99 6.70 -12.84
N HIS A 53 -1.53 6.23 -11.68
CA HIS A 53 -1.01 7.13 -10.63
C HIS A 53 0.43 6.87 -10.21
N PHE A 54 1.00 5.70 -10.52
CA PHE A 54 2.32 5.28 -10.04
C PHE A 54 3.38 5.17 -11.16
N MET A 55 2.99 5.42 -12.41
CA MET A 55 3.94 5.53 -13.54
C MET A 55 4.71 6.86 -13.57
N VAL A 56 4.39 7.78 -12.68
CA VAL A 56 5.06 9.08 -12.52
C VAL A 56 5.90 9.11 -11.26
N LYS A 57 6.83 10.04 -11.17
CA LYS A 57 7.58 10.27 -9.94
C LYS A 57 6.65 10.73 -8.81
N LEU A 58 6.48 9.88 -7.80
CA LEU A 58 5.67 10.18 -6.63
C LEU A 58 6.37 11.18 -5.69
N PRO A 59 5.61 11.98 -4.93
CA PRO A 59 6.15 13.00 -4.03
C PRO A 59 6.85 12.42 -2.79
N ALA A 60 6.76 11.12 -2.57
CA ALA A 60 7.38 10.40 -1.46
C ALA A 60 7.82 8.99 -1.90
N PRO A 61 8.83 8.40 -1.24
CA PRO A 61 9.15 6.99 -1.37
C PRO A 61 7.90 6.13 -1.18
N THR A 62 7.77 5.11 -2.03
CA THR A 62 6.56 4.30 -2.11
C THR A 62 6.89 2.84 -1.89
N LEU A 63 6.17 2.21 -0.97
CA LEU A 63 6.25 0.79 -0.67
C LEU A 63 4.99 0.09 -1.18
N LEU A 64 5.15 -0.78 -2.17
CA LEU A 64 4.10 -1.69 -2.62
C LEU A 64 4.22 -2.99 -1.85
N VAL A 65 3.12 -3.42 -1.23
CA VAL A 65 3.06 -4.63 -0.42
C VAL A 65 2.05 -5.58 -1.06
N SER A 66 2.55 -6.62 -1.73
CA SER A 66 1.67 -7.62 -2.35
C SER A 66 1.13 -8.62 -1.33
N ILE A 67 -0.17 -8.88 -1.36
CA ILE A 67 -0.82 -9.95 -0.60
C ILE A 67 -0.67 -11.26 -1.40
N PRO A 68 -0.09 -12.34 -0.83
CA PRO A 68 0.41 -13.50 -1.57
C PRO A 68 -0.66 -14.50 -2.06
N ASP A 69 -1.96 -14.23 -1.84
CA ASP A 69 -3.06 -15.14 -2.20
C ASP A 69 -3.52 -14.96 -3.65
N THR A 70 -2.55 -14.87 -4.56
CA THR A 70 -2.81 -14.61 -5.98
C THR A 70 -2.44 -15.82 -6.82
N ASN A 71 -3.18 -16.04 -7.90
CA ASN A 71 -2.81 -17.06 -8.88
C ASN A 71 -1.54 -16.60 -9.64
N PRO A 72 -0.40 -17.31 -9.54
CA PRO A 72 0.83 -16.90 -10.23
C PRO A 72 0.68 -16.77 -11.75
N ALA A 73 -0.23 -17.52 -12.35
CA ALA A 73 -0.51 -17.47 -13.79
C ALA A 73 -1.31 -16.22 -14.22
N SER A 74 -1.85 -15.47 -13.25
CA SER A 74 -2.66 -14.27 -13.46
C SER A 74 -1.99 -13.01 -12.92
N GLU A 75 -0.71 -13.08 -12.55
CA GLU A 75 0.03 -11.90 -12.09
C GLU A 75 0.17 -10.88 -13.21
N LEU A 76 -0.22 -9.65 -12.90
CA LEU A 76 -0.05 -8.49 -13.75
C LEU A 76 1.32 -7.84 -13.45
N PRO A 77 2.01 -7.30 -14.47
CA PRO A 77 3.28 -6.62 -14.27
C PRO A 77 3.12 -5.40 -13.38
N ASN A 78 4.11 -5.10 -12.53
CA ASN A 78 4.11 -3.87 -11.75
C ASN A 78 4.65 -2.71 -12.61
N PRO A 79 3.84 -1.69 -12.95
CA PRO A 79 4.28 -0.60 -13.82
C PRO A 79 5.10 0.48 -13.07
N CYS A 80 5.18 0.42 -11.73
CA CYS A 80 5.92 1.39 -10.94
C CYS A 80 7.40 1.03 -10.82
N SER A 81 8.25 1.63 -11.66
CA SER A 81 9.71 1.38 -11.66
C SER A 81 10.44 1.97 -10.45
N GLU A 82 9.87 2.98 -9.80
CA GLU A 82 10.47 3.69 -8.66
C GLU A 82 10.00 3.13 -7.29
N CYS A 83 9.03 2.21 -7.30
CA CYS A 83 8.46 1.66 -6.09
C CYS A 83 9.34 0.57 -5.50
N ILE A 84 9.43 0.54 -4.17
CA ILE A 84 10.01 -0.58 -3.44
C ILE A 84 8.91 -1.63 -3.27
N GLU A 85 9.16 -2.85 -3.71
CA GLU A 85 8.21 -3.95 -3.60
C GLU A 85 8.60 -4.90 -2.47
N THR A 86 7.60 -5.28 -1.66
CA THR A 86 7.67 -6.36 -0.68
C THR A 86 6.33 -7.11 -0.70
N SER A 87 6.16 -8.07 0.19
CA SER A 87 4.92 -8.85 0.30
C SER A 87 4.54 -9.08 1.74
N PHE A 88 3.32 -9.54 1.99
CA PHE A 88 3.05 -10.21 3.26
C PHE A 88 3.80 -11.54 3.32
N ILE A 89 4.08 -11.99 4.55
CA ILE A 89 4.50 -13.37 4.82
C ILE A 89 3.44 -14.30 4.20
N LYS A 90 3.82 -15.49 3.72
CA LYS A 90 2.81 -16.44 3.22
C LYS A 90 1.94 -16.96 4.37
N GLY A 91 0.64 -16.99 4.17
CA GLY A 91 -0.36 -17.44 5.14
C GLY A 91 -1.43 -18.33 4.50
N PRO A 92 -2.36 -18.88 5.29
CA PRO A 92 -3.38 -19.79 4.77
C PRO A 92 -4.42 -19.08 3.88
N GLU A 93 -4.90 -17.90 4.27
CA GLU A 93 -5.76 -17.03 3.45
C GLU A 93 -5.90 -15.64 4.13
N TYR A 94 -5.78 -14.57 3.36
CA TYR A 94 -5.93 -13.16 3.76
C TYR A 94 -7.26 -12.59 3.27
N VAL A 95 -8.10 -12.14 4.21
CA VAL A 95 -9.36 -11.45 3.88
C VAL A 95 -9.17 -9.94 4.02
N VAL A 96 -8.63 -9.31 2.98
CA VAL A 96 -8.33 -7.88 2.92
C VAL A 96 -8.86 -7.29 1.61
N GLY A 97 -9.64 -6.21 1.68
CA GLY A 97 -10.05 -5.47 0.49
C GLY A 97 -8.85 -4.77 -0.12
N THR A 98 -8.67 -4.86 -1.44
CA THR A 98 -7.56 -4.22 -2.17
C THR A 98 -8.07 -3.40 -3.35
N PRO A 99 -7.42 -2.28 -3.69
CA PRO A 99 -6.21 -1.74 -3.05
C PRO A 99 -6.51 -0.94 -1.77
N ILE A 100 -5.53 -0.85 -0.87
CA ILE A 100 -5.55 0.09 0.26
C ILE A 100 -4.33 0.97 0.16
N LEU A 101 -4.52 2.28 0.10
CA LEU A 101 -3.45 3.26 0.08
C LEU A 101 -3.36 3.97 1.41
N LEU A 102 -2.13 4.17 1.88
CA LEU A 102 -1.80 4.91 3.07
C LEU A 102 -0.81 6.02 2.74
N SER A 103 -0.98 7.18 3.36
CA SER A 103 0.13 8.12 3.54
C SER A 103 0.60 8.05 4.98
N ILE A 104 1.91 7.90 5.14
CA ILE A 104 2.60 7.76 6.42
C ILE A 104 3.57 8.91 6.56
N GLU A 105 3.68 9.46 7.76
CA GLU A 105 4.72 10.40 8.11
C GLU A 105 5.29 10.03 9.48
N ASN A 106 6.61 9.87 9.54
CA ASN A 106 7.34 9.46 10.73
C ASN A 106 6.74 8.20 11.40
N GLY A 107 6.40 7.20 10.58
CA GLY A 107 5.76 5.95 11.03
C GLY A 107 4.27 6.06 11.38
N ILE A 108 3.69 7.25 11.39
CA ILE A 108 2.27 7.48 11.73
C ILE A 108 1.42 7.54 10.47
N VAL A 109 0.31 6.79 10.47
CA VAL A 109 -0.68 6.84 9.39
C VAL A 109 -1.40 8.19 9.43
N LYS A 110 -1.34 8.94 8.34
CA LYS A 110 -1.97 10.26 8.23
C LYS A 110 -3.25 10.22 7.41
N ARG A 111 -3.27 9.41 6.35
CA ARG A 111 -4.41 9.23 5.46
C ARG A 111 -4.53 7.78 5.03
N VAL A 112 -5.77 7.39 4.76
CA VAL A 112 -6.17 6.07 4.29
C VAL A 112 -7.16 6.27 3.15
N CYS A 113 -6.98 5.52 2.07
CA CYS A 113 -7.91 5.44 0.96
C CYS A 113 -8.15 3.94 0.67
N ILE A 114 -9.40 3.51 0.83
CA ILE A 114 -9.84 2.13 0.56
C ILE A 114 -10.74 2.02 -0.67
N ASP A 115 -11.13 3.17 -1.21
CA ASP A 115 -11.93 3.32 -2.42
C ASP A 115 -11.12 4.19 -3.38
N SER A 116 -10.46 3.53 -4.33
CA SER A 116 -9.65 4.20 -5.36
C SER A 116 -10.47 4.89 -6.44
N GLU A 117 -11.79 4.67 -6.50
CA GLU A 117 -12.67 5.41 -7.40
C GLU A 117 -13.03 6.79 -6.83
N ASN A 118 -12.92 6.95 -5.51
CA ASN A 118 -12.97 8.25 -4.86
C ASN A 118 -11.65 9.02 -5.11
N LEU A 119 -11.59 9.70 -6.26
CA LEU A 119 -10.42 10.46 -6.71
C LEU A 119 -9.97 11.52 -5.68
N GLU A 120 -10.91 12.16 -4.99
CA GLU A 120 -10.57 13.14 -3.95
C GLU A 120 -9.79 12.48 -2.81
N SER A 121 -10.28 11.34 -2.30
CA SER A 121 -9.60 10.59 -1.24
C SER A 121 -8.27 10.01 -1.70
N LEU A 122 -8.20 9.54 -2.95
CA LEU A 122 -6.99 9.00 -3.56
C LEU A 122 -5.90 10.07 -3.68
N GLU A 123 -6.22 11.19 -4.33
CA GLU A 123 -5.29 12.32 -4.51
C GLU A 123 -4.88 12.91 -3.17
N ALA A 124 -5.83 13.08 -2.24
CA ALA A 124 -5.57 13.54 -0.89
C ALA A 124 -4.54 12.66 -0.16
N THR A 125 -4.56 11.35 -0.40
CA THR A 125 -3.61 10.39 0.16
C THR A 125 -2.26 10.46 -0.55
N LEU A 126 -2.25 10.45 -1.88
CA LEU A 126 -1.02 10.50 -2.69
C LEU A 126 -0.28 11.84 -2.59
N GLN A 127 -0.98 12.95 -2.32
CA GLN A 127 -0.39 14.29 -2.28
C GLN A 127 -0.23 14.89 -0.89
N PHE A 128 -0.61 14.18 0.18
CA PHE A 128 -0.51 14.63 1.58
C PHE A 128 0.81 15.39 1.88
N ARG A 129 0.77 16.60 2.43
CA ARG A 129 1.97 17.38 2.77
C ARG A 129 1.99 17.74 4.24
#